data_AF-A0A2H0V5Y0-F1
#
_entry.id   AF-A0A2H0V5Y0-F1
#
_cell.length_a   1.000
_cell.length_b   1.000
_cell.length_c   1.000
_cell.angle_alpha   90.00
_cell.angle_beta   90.00
_cell.angle_gamma   90.00
#
_symmetry.space_group_name_H-M   'P 1'
#
loop_
_entity.id
_entity.type
_entity.pdbx_description
1 polymer ?
#
loop_
_entity_poly.entity_id
_entity_poly.type
_entity_poly.pdbx_seq_one_letter_code
_entity_poly.pdbx_strand_id
1 'polypeptide(L)'
;MSKKIQNLESSIAAASSYKFEDADRRVRYEKLLADFNFIIENNTIGVVFDDIELIKKIIIIIETITDLAKQENIESSTKMWTPEQCVVWVKAIGYNKPQEFVEKSFEFTPEGIIIRADLGIHNSQVLNLPEGLIKVVGSIRLMDSGITELPSTLRYITGTLDLAYSKVKRLPDSLESIGKKLEIHDSPLEAWPPNLSYIGGDLGYDREQEGLIPDDINIIIHGGLKPQAVTVI
;
A
#
# COMPACT_ATOMS: atom_id res chain seq x y z
N MET A 1 5.28 25.72 28.87
CA MET A 1 4.23 24.79 28.42
C MET A 1 4.40 23.46 29.13
N SER A 2 3.31 22.87 29.61
CA SER A 2 3.29 21.62 30.39
C SER A 2 3.51 20.39 29.50
N LYS A 3 4.25 19.39 30.00
CA LYS A 3 4.46 18.07 29.35
C LYS A 3 3.15 17.39 28.89
N LYS A 4 2.02 17.73 29.52
CA LYS A 4 0.69 17.24 29.14
C LYS A 4 0.19 17.80 27.81
N ILE A 5 0.48 19.06 27.50
CA ILE A 5 0.08 19.72 26.24
C ILE A 5 0.81 19.05 25.08
N GLN A 6 2.12 18.84 25.23
CA GLN A 6 2.96 18.23 24.20
C GLN A 6 2.57 16.77 23.88
N ASN A 7 2.12 16.01 24.89
CA ASN A 7 1.59 14.65 24.69
C ASN A 7 0.26 14.67 23.91
N LEU A 8 -0.60 15.65 24.19
CA LEU A 8 -1.89 15.79 23.50
C LEU A 8 -1.67 16.20 22.03
N GLU A 9 -0.80 17.17 21.77
CA GLU A 9 -0.42 17.58 20.40
C GLU A 9 0.14 16.41 19.58
N SER A 10 1.03 15.60 20.17
CA SER A 10 1.58 14.42 19.52
C SER A 10 0.51 13.38 19.19
N SER A 11 -0.44 13.17 20.11
CA SER A 11 -1.56 12.24 19.92
C SER A 11 -2.52 12.72 18.84
N ILE A 12 -2.77 14.03 18.77
CA ILE A 12 -3.61 14.67 17.73
C ILE A 12 -2.95 14.53 16.36
N ALA A 13 -1.65 14.79 16.25
CA ALA A 13 -0.92 14.66 14.98
C ALA A 13 -0.94 13.22 14.45
N ALA A 14 -0.77 12.24 15.34
CA ALA A 14 -0.87 10.83 14.98
C ALA A 14 -2.29 10.43 14.55
N ALA A 15 -3.32 10.89 15.27
CA ALA A 15 -4.71 10.57 14.97
C ALA A 15 -5.19 11.21 13.66
N SER A 16 -4.80 12.45 13.38
CA SER A 16 -5.25 13.22 12.20
C SER A 16 -4.58 12.84 10.88
N SER A 17 -3.50 12.07 10.92
CA SER A 17 -2.75 11.63 9.74
C SER A 17 -3.00 10.17 9.36
N TYR A 18 -3.79 9.43 10.15
CA TYR A 18 -4.06 8.02 9.90
C TYR A 18 -4.97 7.84 8.67
N LYS A 19 -4.68 6.81 7.87
CA LYS A 19 -5.47 6.42 6.69
C LYS A 19 -6.05 5.04 6.90
N PHE A 20 -7.37 4.95 6.92
CA PHE A 20 -8.10 3.69 7.06
C PHE A 20 -8.31 3.02 5.68
N GLU A 21 -8.09 1.72 5.58
CA GLU A 21 -8.37 0.91 4.39
C GLU A 21 -9.86 0.54 4.31
N ASP A 22 -10.49 0.24 5.44
CA ASP A 22 -11.91 -0.09 5.49
C ASP A 22 -12.79 1.13 5.19
N ALA A 23 -13.76 0.99 4.27
CA ALA A 23 -14.60 2.09 3.81
C ALA A 23 -15.52 2.61 4.93
N ASP A 24 -16.07 1.73 5.76
CA ASP A 24 -16.95 2.12 6.87
C ASP A 24 -16.16 2.83 7.97
N ARG A 25 -14.94 2.37 8.28
CA ARG A 25 -14.02 3.06 9.19
C ARG A 25 -13.59 4.42 8.67
N ARG A 26 -13.29 4.56 7.37
CA ARG A 26 -12.99 5.85 6.75
C ARG A 26 -14.11 6.85 6.96
N VAL A 27 -15.36 6.47 6.67
CA VAL A 27 -16.52 7.34 6.87
C VAL A 27 -16.68 7.75 8.34
N ARG A 28 -16.47 6.81 9.28
CA ARG A 28 -16.50 7.11 10.72
C ARG A 28 -15.37 8.06 11.14
N TYR A 29 -14.16 7.84 10.62
CA TYR A 29 -13.00 8.67 10.87
C TYR A 29 -13.19 10.09 10.35
N GLU A 30 -13.67 10.26 9.11
CA GLU A 30 -13.93 11.57 8.51
C GLU A 30 -14.95 12.37 9.32
N LYS A 31 -15.99 11.72 9.85
CA LYS A 31 -16.96 12.36 10.74
C LYS A 31 -16.31 12.82 12.05
N LEU A 32 -15.52 11.97 12.69
CA LEU A 32 -14.81 12.30 13.92
C LEU A 32 -13.81 13.45 13.72
N LEU A 33 -13.13 13.47 12.57
CA LEU A 33 -12.20 14.53 12.19
C LEU A 33 -12.94 15.86 11.94
N ALA A 34 -14.12 15.82 11.31
CA ALA A 34 -14.96 16.99 11.13
C ALA A 34 -15.46 17.56 12.48
N ASP A 35 -15.92 16.69 13.39
CA ASP A 35 -16.35 17.07 14.73
C ASP A 35 -15.18 17.69 15.53
N PHE A 36 -13.97 17.14 15.39
CA PHE A 36 -12.77 17.70 16.00
C PHE A 36 -12.41 19.09 15.45
N ASN A 37 -12.35 19.23 14.13
CA ASN A 37 -12.03 20.51 13.48
C ASN A 37 -13.06 21.58 13.85
N PHE A 38 -14.34 21.23 13.91
CA PHE A 38 -15.38 22.14 14.37
C PHE A 38 -15.12 22.67 15.79
N ILE A 39 -14.67 21.82 16.72
CA ILE A 39 -14.34 22.26 18.08
C ILE A 39 -13.16 23.24 18.06
N ILE A 40 -12.10 22.94 17.31
CA ILE A 40 -10.88 23.76 17.28
C ILE A 40 -11.09 25.10 16.56
N GLU A 41 -11.87 25.13 15.48
CA GLU A 41 -12.12 26.35 14.70
C GLU A 41 -13.03 27.34 15.45
N ASN A 42 -13.91 26.86 16.32
CA ASN A 42 -14.89 27.69 17.03
C ASN A 42 -14.44 28.11 18.44
N ASN A 43 -13.24 27.70 18.89
CA ASN A 43 -12.75 28.00 20.23
C ASN A 43 -11.29 28.44 20.20
N THR A 44 -10.91 29.38 21.08
CA THR A 44 -9.48 29.65 21.29
C THR A 44 -8.86 28.51 22.10
N ILE A 45 -7.56 28.29 21.93
CA ILE A 45 -6.85 27.24 22.67
C ILE A 45 -7.00 27.42 24.20
N GLY A 46 -7.03 28.67 24.70
CA GLY A 46 -7.27 28.95 26.12
C GLY A 46 -8.65 28.49 26.59
N VAL A 47 -9.70 28.79 25.82
CA VAL A 47 -11.08 28.37 26.13
C VAL A 47 -11.20 26.85 26.13
N VAL A 48 -10.58 26.16 25.16
CA VAL A 48 -10.57 24.70 25.11
C VAL A 48 -9.91 24.11 26.36
N PHE A 49 -8.82 24.70 26.85
CA PHE A 49 -8.12 24.17 28.03
C PHE A 49 -8.78 24.52 29.37
N ASP A 50 -9.56 25.59 29.42
CA ASP A 50 -10.28 26.00 30.63
C ASP A 50 -11.67 25.35 30.75
N ASP A 51 -12.22 24.83 29.64
CA ASP A 51 -13.51 24.13 29.60
C ASP A 51 -13.33 22.60 29.65
N ILE A 52 -13.64 22.04 30.81
CA ILE A 52 -13.57 20.59 31.07
C ILE A 52 -14.45 19.77 30.11
N GLU A 53 -15.60 20.27 29.69
CA GLU A 53 -16.50 19.55 28.80
C GLU A 53 -15.97 19.54 27.35
N LEU A 54 -15.32 20.62 26.91
CA LEU A 54 -14.62 20.64 25.61
C LEU A 54 -13.42 19.68 25.61
N ILE A 55 -12.61 19.69 26.68
CA ILE A 55 -11.50 18.72 26.82
C ILE A 55 -12.01 17.28 26.75
N LYS A 56 -13.09 16.95 27.48
CA LYS A 56 -13.66 15.60 27.45
C LYS A 56 -14.10 15.18 26.06
N LYS A 57 -14.75 16.07 25.30
CA LYS A 57 -15.15 15.78 23.91
C LYS A 57 -13.94 15.49 23.03
N ILE A 58 -12.88 16.30 23.13
CA ILE A 58 -11.64 16.09 22.38
C ILE A 58 -10.99 14.75 22.75
N ILE A 59 -10.91 14.43 24.05
CA ILE A 59 -10.36 13.16 24.52
C ILE A 59 -11.15 11.98 23.93
N ILE A 60 -12.48 12.01 23.98
CA ILE A 60 -13.33 10.96 23.42
C ILE A 60 -13.08 10.78 21.92
N ILE A 61 -12.96 11.87 21.16
CA ILE A 61 -12.66 11.79 19.72
C ILE A 61 -11.31 11.12 19.49
N ILE A 62 -10.26 11.54 20.20
CA ILE A 62 -8.91 10.97 20.06
C ILE A 62 -8.90 9.49 20.44
N GLU A 63 -9.53 9.12 21.55
CA GLU A 63 -9.64 7.72 22.00
C GLU A 63 -10.37 6.87 20.96
N THR A 64 -11.47 7.38 20.39
CA THR A 64 -12.23 6.69 19.35
C THR A 64 -11.41 6.48 18.08
N ILE A 65 -10.69 7.50 17.61
CA ILE A 65 -9.81 7.38 16.44
C ILE A 65 -8.69 6.35 16.73
N THR A 66 -8.13 6.39 17.92
CA THR A 66 -7.09 5.46 18.35
C THR A 66 -7.61 4.02 18.36
N ASP A 67 -8.83 3.79 18.83
CA ASP A 67 -9.43 2.45 18.88
C ASP A 67 -9.83 1.94 17.49
N LEU A 68 -10.31 2.81 16.60
CA LEU A 68 -10.50 2.46 15.19
C LEU A 68 -9.18 2.00 14.57
N ALA A 69 -8.09 2.73 14.81
CA ALA A 69 -6.76 2.38 14.27
C ALA A 69 -6.24 1.05 14.84
N LYS A 70 -6.47 0.78 16.13
CA LYS A 70 -6.15 -0.53 16.72
C LYS A 70 -6.95 -1.67 16.09
N GLN A 71 -8.25 -1.47 15.87
CA GLN A 71 -9.11 -2.47 15.26
C GLN A 71 -8.66 -2.82 13.84
N GLU A 72 -8.31 -1.80 13.05
CA GLU A 72 -7.77 -2.01 11.71
C GLU A 72 -6.43 -2.76 11.74
N ASN A 73 -5.51 -2.36 12.62
CA ASN A 73 -4.24 -3.08 12.78
C ASN A 73 -4.45 -4.55 13.20
N ILE A 74 -5.43 -4.83 14.07
CA ILE A 74 -5.77 -6.21 14.47
C ILE A 74 -6.32 -7.00 13.28
N GLU A 75 -7.25 -6.44 12.51
CA GLU A 75 -7.84 -7.12 11.36
C GLU A 75 -6.81 -7.37 10.26
N SER A 76 -5.99 -6.37 9.94
CA SER A 76 -4.86 -6.51 9.01
C SER A 76 -3.85 -7.55 9.51
N SER A 77 -3.58 -7.58 10.82
CA SER A 77 -2.73 -8.61 11.44
C SER A 77 -3.34 -10.02 11.40
N THR A 78 -4.68 -10.16 11.43
CA THR A 78 -5.35 -11.48 11.30
C THR A 78 -5.39 -12.00 9.86
N LYS A 79 -5.20 -11.11 8.88
CA LYS A 79 -5.11 -11.43 7.45
C LYS A 79 -3.68 -11.70 6.98
N MET A 80 -2.68 -11.23 7.71
CA MET A 80 -1.28 -11.43 7.34
C MET A 80 -0.90 -12.91 7.31
N TRP A 81 -0.20 -13.34 6.26
CA TRP A 81 0.30 -14.71 6.18
C TRP A 81 1.37 -14.99 7.24
N THR A 82 1.32 -16.20 7.80
CA THR A 82 2.36 -16.70 8.70
C THR A 82 3.62 -17.11 7.93
N PRO A 83 4.77 -17.25 8.62
CA PRO A 83 5.98 -17.81 8.01
C PRO A 83 5.74 -19.17 7.34
N GLU A 84 4.93 -20.05 7.94
CA GLU A 84 4.62 -21.38 7.41
C GLU A 84 3.81 -21.28 6.11
N GLN A 85 2.83 -20.37 6.04
CA GLN A 85 2.08 -20.11 4.81
C GLN A 85 3.00 -19.57 3.71
N CYS A 86 3.93 -18.68 4.05
CA CYS A 86 4.93 -18.19 3.12
C CYS A 86 5.84 -19.32 2.62
N VAL A 87 6.26 -20.26 3.46
CA VAL A 87 7.07 -21.43 3.04
C VAL A 87 6.30 -22.30 2.05
N VAL A 88 5.02 -22.58 2.31
CA VAL A 88 4.16 -23.33 1.39
C VAL A 88 4.04 -22.61 0.05
N TRP A 89 3.87 -21.29 0.07
CA TRP A 89 3.81 -20.47 -1.13
C TRP A 89 5.12 -20.45 -1.93
N VAL A 90 6.26 -20.24 -1.26
CA VAL A 90 7.58 -20.27 -1.88
C VAL A 90 7.84 -21.62 -2.57
N LYS A 91 7.39 -22.71 -1.95
CA LYS A 91 7.44 -24.04 -2.57
C LYS A 91 6.55 -24.12 -3.82
N ALA A 92 5.35 -23.55 -3.78
CA ALA A 92 4.40 -23.56 -4.89
C ALA A 92 4.87 -22.75 -6.11
N ILE A 93 5.64 -21.68 -5.89
CA ILE A 93 6.30 -20.94 -6.98
C ILE A 93 7.63 -21.55 -7.45
N GLY A 94 8.00 -22.74 -6.95
CA GLY A 94 9.07 -23.56 -7.52
C GLY A 94 10.47 -23.40 -6.90
N TYR A 95 10.60 -22.73 -5.76
CA TYR A 95 11.91 -22.62 -5.09
C TYR A 95 12.28 -23.93 -4.38
N ASN A 96 13.48 -24.43 -4.65
CA ASN A 96 13.96 -25.75 -4.19
C ASN A 96 14.18 -25.86 -2.66
N LYS A 97 14.38 -24.73 -1.97
CA LYS A 97 14.60 -24.68 -0.52
C LYS A 97 13.72 -23.60 0.11
N PRO A 98 12.40 -23.86 0.19
CA PRO A 98 11.45 -22.81 0.56
C PRO A 98 11.67 -22.29 1.98
N GLN A 99 12.01 -23.18 2.92
CA GLN A 99 12.34 -22.81 4.30
C GLN A 99 13.54 -21.85 4.36
N GLU A 100 14.67 -22.24 3.76
CA GLU A 100 15.90 -21.43 3.75
C GLU A 100 15.68 -20.08 3.05
N PHE A 101 14.86 -20.05 2.00
CA PHE A 101 14.52 -18.81 1.29
C PHE A 101 13.68 -17.87 2.16
N VAL A 102 12.64 -18.39 2.83
CA VAL A 102 11.82 -17.57 3.74
C VAL A 102 12.68 -17.03 4.88
N GLU A 103 13.50 -17.85 5.52
CA GLU A 103 14.36 -17.43 6.62
C GLU A 103 15.37 -16.33 6.25
N LYS A 104 15.85 -16.32 5.00
CA LYS A 104 16.85 -15.35 4.54
C LYS A 104 16.25 -14.09 3.94
N SER A 105 15.08 -14.20 3.32
CA SER A 105 14.53 -13.15 2.47
C SER A 105 13.24 -12.55 3.02
N PHE A 106 12.55 -13.16 3.97
CA PHE A 106 11.32 -12.61 4.53
C PHE A 106 11.61 -11.98 5.89
N GLU A 107 11.04 -10.80 6.08
CA GLU A 107 11.02 -10.09 7.34
C GLU A 107 9.56 -9.85 7.71
N PHE A 108 9.16 -10.33 8.88
CA PHE A 108 7.80 -10.21 9.40
C PHE A 108 7.80 -9.12 10.45
N THR A 109 7.11 -8.01 10.18
CA THR A 109 6.98 -6.88 11.10
C THR A 109 5.53 -6.72 11.56
N PRO A 110 5.26 -5.95 12.62
CA PRO A 110 3.89 -5.64 13.02
C PRO A 110 3.05 -4.99 11.90
N GLU A 111 3.69 -4.31 10.95
CA GLU A 111 3.06 -3.60 9.84
C GLU A 111 2.84 -4.48 8.61
N GLY A 112 3.54 -5.63 8.49
CA GLY A 112 3.39 -6.54 7.36
C GLY A 112 4.64 -7.35 7.03
N ILE A 113 4.62 -7.92 5.83
CA ILE A 113 5.69 -8.76 5.28
C ILE A 113 6.57 -7.92 4.34
N ILE A 114 7.88 -7.97 4.54
CA ILE A 114 8.89 -7.42 3.63
C ILE A 114 9.65 -8.58 3.01
N ILE A 115 9.73 -8.61 1.68
CA ILE A 115 10.51 -9.62 0.94
C ILE A 115 11.75 -8.97 0.34
N ARG A 116 12.93 -9.46 0.71
CA ARG A 116 14.25 -8.99 0.27
C ARG A 116 14.83 -9.89 -0.81
N ALA A 117 14.09 -10.06 -1.89
CA ALA A 117 14.47 -10.86 -3.04
C ALA A 117 13.69 -10.44 -4.29
N ASP A 118 14.23 -10.81 -5.46
CA ASP A 118 13.43 -10.84 -6.69
C ASP A 118 12.44 -12.02 -6.63
N LEU A 119 11.19 -11.73 -7.00
CA LEU A 119 10.09 -12.68 -7.11
C LEU A 119 9.77 -12.94 -8.58
N GLY A 120 10.27 -14.05 -9.13
CA GLY A 120 9.89 -14.53 -10.45
C GLY A 120 8.78 -15.57 -10.33
N ILE A 121 7.55 -15.23 -10.73
CA ILE A 121 6.36 -16.09 -10.60
C ILE A 121 5.85 -16.47 -11.99
N HIS A 122 6.80 -16.72 -12.91
CA HIS A 122 6.50 -17.06 -14.29
C HIS A 122 5.85 -18.44 -14.39
N ASN A 123 4.79 -18.56 -15.20
CA ASN A 123 4.13 -19.83 -15.48
C ASN A 123 3.66 -20.61 -14.22
N SER A 124 3.42 -19.90 -13.11
CA SER A 124 2.95 -20.51 -11.86
C SER A 124 1.43 -20.53 -11.79
N GLN A 125 0.88 -21.60 -11.21
CA GLN A 125 -0.56 -21.73 -10.90
C GLN A 125 -0.96 -21.02 -9.60
N VAL A 126 0.00 -20.38 -8.92
CA VAL A 126 -0.27 -19.55 -7.75
C VAL A 126 -1.15 -18.37 -8.15
N LEU A 127 -2.18 -18.11 -7.33
CA LEU A 127 -3.18 -17.09 -7.58
C LEU A 127 -2.92 -15.79 -6.82
N ASN A 128 -2.19 -15.85 -5.71
CA ASN A 128 -1.99 -14.71 -4.81
C ASN A 128 -0.53 -14.60 -4.38
N LEU A 129 -0.08 -13.37 -4.13
CA LEU A 129 1.12 -13.09 -3.33
C LEU A 129 0.78 -13.19 -1.83
N PRO A 130 1.78 -13.19 -0.92
CA PRO A 130 1.51 -13.20 0.51
C PRO A 130 0.60 -12.06 0.97
N GLU A 131 -0.43 -12.40 1.73
CA GLU A 131 -1.33 -11.40 2.32
C GLU A 131 -0.59 -10.64 3.43
N GLY A 132 -0.75 -9.32 3.46
CA GLY A 132 0.06 -8.43 4.29
C GLY A 132 1.44 -8.09 3.72
N LEU A 133 1.75 -8.46 2.46
CA LEU A 133 2.96 -7.98 1.79
C LEU A 133 2.91 -6.45 1.63
N ILE A 134 3.87 -5.76 2.24
CA ILE A 134 3.98 -4.29 2.19
C ILE A 134 5.10 -3.81 1.28
N LYS A 135 6.17 -4.61 1.11
CA LYS A 135 7.37 -4.18 0.38
C LYS A 135 8.13 -5.35 -0.23
N VAL A 136 8.61 -5.14 -1.46
CA VAL A 136 9.59 -6.01 -2.12
C VAL A 136 10.87 -5.22 -2.37
N VAL A 137 11.95 -5.61 -1.68
CA VAL A 137 13.31 -5.14 -1.94
C VAL A 137 13.92 -6.01 -3.04
N GLY A 138 13.41 -5.80 -4.25
CA GLY A 138 13.66 -6.61 -5.43
C GLY A 138 12.62 -6.32 -6.49
N SER A 139 12.57 -7.15 -7.51
CA SER A 139 11.65 -7.07 -8.63
C SER A 139 10.52 -8.10 -8.48
N ILE A 140 9.34 -7.79 -9.00
CA ILE A 140 8.23 -8.73 -9.11
C ILE A 140 7.99 -8.97 -10.60
N ARG A 141 7.99 -10.22 -11.05
CA ARG A 141 7.68 -10.60 -12.43
C ARG A 141 6.56 -11.63 -12.48
N LEU A 142 5.47 -11.27 -13.16
CA LEU A 142 4.20 -12.00 -13.13
C LEU A 142 3.74 -12.53 -14.49
N MET A 143 4.60 -12.46 -15.51
CA MET A 143 4.32 -12.94 -16.86
C MET A 143 3.76 -14.37 -16.84
N ASP A 144 2.61 -14.58 -17.47
CA ASP A 144 1.88 -15.85 -17.56
C ASP A 144 1.54 -16.52 -16.21
N SER A 145 1.49 -15.74 -15.13
CA SER A 145 1.08 -16.25 -13.82
C SER A 145 -0.45 -16.39 -13.69
N GLY A 146 -0.88 -17.16 -12.69
CA GLY A 146 -2.29 -17.22 -12.25
C GLY A 146 -2.76 -15.99 -11.47
N ILE A 147 -1.87 -15.03 -11.18
CA ILE A 147 -2.16 -13.88 -10.31
C ILE A 147 -3.01 -12.85 -11.05
N THR A 148 -4.14 -12.49 -10.44
CA THR A 148 -5.09 -11.49 -10.96
C THR A 148 -5.10 -10.19 -10.16
N GLU A 149 -4.58 -10.22 -8.94
CA GLU A 149 -4.52 -9.07 -8.04
C GLU A 149 -3.24 -9.09 -7.19
N LEU A 150 -2.72 -7.91 -6.87
CA LEU A 150 -1.64 -7.77 -5.89
C LEU A 150 -2.24 -7.46 -4.51
N PRO A 151 -1.53 -7.76 -3.41
CA PRO A 151 -1.99 -7.45 -2.07
C PRO A 151 -2.33 -5.96 -1.93
N SER A 152 -3.50 -5.65 -1.37
CA SER A 152 -3.96 -4.27 -1.16
C SER A 152 -3.02 -3.46 -0.28
N THR A 153 -2.16 -4.12 0.50
CA THR A 153 -1.17 -3.55 1.40
C THR A 153 0.17 -3.22 0.72
N LEU A 154 0.40 -3.63 -0.53
CA LEU A 154 1.68 -3.49 -1.21
C LEU A 154 1.98 -2.04 -1.58
N ARG A 155 2.95 -1.43 -0.89
CA ARG A 155 3.31 -0.02 -1.05
C ARG A 155 4.55 0.23 -1.90
N TYR A 156 5.55 -0.65 -1.79
CA TYR A 156 6.89 -0.36 -2.30
C TYR A 156 7.51 -1.52 -3.04
N ILE A 157 8.03 -1.26 -4.24
CA ILE A 157 8.87 -2.19 -5.00
C ILE A 157 10.17 -1.47 -5.34
N THR A 158 11.32 -1.93 -4.85
CA THR A 158 12.59 -1.23 -5.13
C THR A 158 13.18 -1.58 -6.50
N GLY A 159 12.72 -2.68 -7.10
CA GLY A 159 13.13 -3.16 -8.41
C GLY A 159 12.11 -2.85 -9.50
N THR A 160 12.01 -3.77 -10.46
CA THR A 160 11.05 -3.71 -11.56
C THR A 160 9.74 -4.38 -11.16
N LEU A 161 8.61 -3.80 -11.54
CA LEU A 161 7.33 -4.47 -11.58
C LEU A 161 7.02 -4.83 -13.03
N ASP A 162 7.07 -6.12 -13.35
CA ASP A 162 6.84 -6.66 -14.68
C ASP A 162 5.48 -7.39 -14.70
N LEU A 163 4.50 -6.71 -15.30
CA LEU A 163 3.13 -7.19 -15.53
C LEU A 163 2.90 -7.58 -16.98
N ALA A 164 3.94 -7.66 -17.81
CA ALA A 164 3.79 -8.04 -19.20
C ALA A 164 3.13 -9.42 -19.32
N TYR A 165 2.11 -9.54 -20.17
CA TYR A 165 1.30 -10.77 -20.31
C TYR A 165 0.69 -11.30 -19.00
N SER A 166 0.55 -10.45 -17.98
CA SER A 166 -0.10 -10.84 -16.72
C SER A 166 -1.62 -10.74 -16.83
N LYS A 167 -2.34 -11.30 -15.84
CA LYS A 167 -3.81 -11.20 -15.72
C LYS A 167 -4.24 -10.10 -14.76
N VAL A 168 -3.30 -9.26 -14.31
CA VAL A 168 -3.55 -8.23 -13.31
C VAL A 168 -4.31 -7.07 -13.94
N LYS A 169 -5.53 -6.83 -13.46
CA LYS A 169 -6.40 -5.77 -13.99
C LYS A 169 -6.24 -4.44 -13.26
N ARG A 170 -5.81 -4.48 -12.00
CA ARG A 170 -5.65 -3.31 -11.15
C ARG A 170 -4.44 -3.46 -10.24
N LEU A 171 -3.71 -2.38 -10.11
CA LEU A 171 -2.67 -2.23 -9.09
C LEU A 171 -3.31 -1.74 -7.78
N PRO A 172 -2.72 -2.05 -6.61
CA PRO A 172 -3.31 -1.66 -5.34
C PRO A 172 -3.19 -0.15 -5.16
N ASP A 173 -4.25 0.48 -4.63
CA ASP A 173 -4.26 1.93 -4.37
C ASP A 173 -3.11 2.34 -3.43
N SER A 174 -2.62 1.45 -2.58
CA SER A 174 -1.51 1.72 -1.68
C SER A 174 -0.13 1.74 -2.36
N LEU A 175 -0.01 1.36 -3.63
CA LEU A 175 1.27 1.33 -4.34
C LEU A 175 1.81 2.75 -4.54
N GLU A 176 2.86 3.10 -3.81
CA GLU A 176 3.42 4.44 -3.75
C GLU A 176 4.63 4.61 -4.69
N SER A 177 5.49 3.58 -4.82
CA SER A 177 6.69 3.69 -5.67
C SER A 177 7.23 2.38 -6.24
N ILE A 178 7.83 2.52 -7.43
CA ILE A 178 8.58 1.50 -8.15
C ILE A 178 10.00 2.03 -8.41
N GLY A 179 11.02 1.34 -7.92
CA GLY A 179 12.40 1.86 -7.95
C GLY A 179 13.08 1.77 -9.31
N LYS A 180 12.61 0.89 -10.20
CA LYS A 180 13.16 0.74 -11.56
C LYS A 180 12.06 0.90 -12.61
N LYS A 181 11.63 -0.19 -13.25
CA LYS A 181 10.71 -0.13 -14.38
C LYS A 181 9.32 -0.61 -14.02
N LEU A 182 8.31 -0.08 -14.71
CA LEU A 182 6.98 -0.64 -14.76
C LEU A 182 6.72 -1.11 -16.19
N GLU A 183 6.48 -2.40 -16.39
CA GLU A 183 6.15 -2.97 -17.70
C GLU A 183 4.69 -3.44 -17.64
N ILE A 184 3.81 -2.84 -18.45
CA ILE A 184 2.37 -3.14 -18.49
C ILE A 184 1.87 -3.57 -19.88
N HIS A 185 2.76 -3.66 -20.87
CA HIS A 185 2.37 -4.10 -22.22
C HIS A 185 1.75 -5.51 -22.22
N ASP A 186 0.82 -5.77 -23.12
CA ASP A 186 0.03 -7.00 -23.22
C ASP A 186 -0.66 -7.40 -21.91
N SER A 187 -1.01 -6.42 -21.06
CA SER A 187 -1.74 -6.65 -19.81
C SER A 187 -3.13 -6.00 -19.82
N PRO A 188 -4.13 -6.57 -19.11
CA PRO A 188 -5.49 -6.05 -19.07
C PRO A 188 -5.66 -4.93 -18.02
N LEU A 189 -4.61 -4.16 -17.75
CA LEU A 189 -4.65 -3.10 -16.74
C LEU A 189 -5.74 -2.07 -17.11
N GLU A 190 -6.63 -1.77 -16.17
CA GLU A 190 -7.84 -0.95 -16.42
C GLU A 190 -7.66 0.52 -16.02
N ALA A 191 -6.72 0.83 -15.13
CA ALA A 191 -6.53 2.18 -14.57
C ALA A 191 -5.13 2.38 -13.98
N TRP A 192 -4.69 3.64 -13.92
CA TRP A 192 -3.49 4.03 -13.19
C TRP A 192 -3.70 3.92 -11.67
N PRO A 193 -2.75 3.34 -10.91
CA PRO A 193 -2.80 3.34 -9.45
C PRO A 193 -2.72 4.78 -8.90
N PRO A 194 -3.73 5.26 -8.15
CA PRO A 194 -3.88 6.68 -7.84
C PRO A 194 -2.77 7.26 -6.95
N ASN A 195 -2.10 6.44 -6.13
CA ASN A 195 -1.01 6.90 -5.27
C ASN A 195 0.39 6.58 -5.82
N LEU A 196 0.50 5.99 -7.01
CA LEU A 196 1.81 5.72 -7.60
C LEU A 196 2.40 7.03 -8.12
N SER A 197 3.30 7.60 -7.32
CA SER A 197 3.87 8.93 -7.57
C SER A 197 5.35 8.90 -7.93
N TYR A 198 5.97 7.70 -8.00
CA TYR A 198 7.39 7.57 -8.34
C TYR A 198 7.70 6.26 -9.09
N ILE A 199 8.32 6.39 -10.26
CA ILE A 199 8.94 5.32 -11.04
C ILE A 199 10.38 5.73 -11.36
N GLY A 200 11.36 5.04 -10.81
CA GLY A 200 12.78 5.42 -10.94
C GLY A 200 13.37 5.25 -12.35
N GLY A 201 12.69 4.53 -13.23
CA GLY A 201 13.14 4.16 -14.57
C GLY A 201 12.02 4.25 -15.61
N ASP A 202 12.02 3.30 -16.55
CA ASP A 202 11.14 3.34 -17.71
C ASP A 202 9.71 2.82 -17.41
N LEU A 203 8.74 3.28 -18.20
CA LEU A 203 7.38 2.75 -18.29
C LEU A 203 7.22 2.14 -19.69
N GLY A 204 7.10 0.82 -19.77
CA GLY A 204 6.74 0.12 -20.99
C GLY A 204 5.25 -0.17 -21.03
N TYR A 205 4.60 0.17 -22.14
CA TYR A 205 3.15 0.09 -22.31
C TYR A 205 2.79 -0.09 -23.78
N ASP A 206 1.58 -0.58 -24.06
CA ASP A 206 1.04 -0.59 -25.43
C ASP A 206 0.41 0.74 -25.76
N ARG A 207 0.43 1.14 -27.04
CA ARG A 207 -0.20 2.40 -27.48
C ARG A 207 -1.69 2.51 -27.06
N GLU A 208 -2.38 1.38 -26.97
CA GLU A 208 -3.79 1.31 -26.54
C GLU A 208 -3.98 1.66 -25.05
N GLN A 209 -2.92 1.57 -24.26
CA GLN A 209 -2.88 1.92 -22.84
C GLN A 209 -2.49 3.38 -22.59
N GLU A 210 -2.21 4.19 -23.63
CA GLU A 210 -1.89 5.63 -23.47
C GLU A 210 -2.96 6.37 -22.67
N GLY A 211 -4.24 6.02 -22.84
CA GLY A 211 -5.35 6.61 -22.10
C GLY A 211 -5.40 6.27 -20.60
N LEU A 212 -4.60 5.31 -20.14
CA LEU A 212 -4.45 5.00 -18.72
C LEU A 212 -3.42 5.90 -18.04
N ILE A 213 -2.47 6.44 -18.81
CA ILE A 213 -1.33 7.17 -18.27
C ILE A 213 -1.77 8.57 -17.85
N PRO A 214 -1.45 9.02 -16.63
CA PRO A 214 -1.87 10.34 -16.15
C PRO A 214 -1.11 11.47 -16.85
N ASP A 215 -1.74 12.64 -16.99
CA ASP A 215 -1.15 13.81 -17.67
C ASP A 215 0.17 14.28 -17.04
N ASP A 216 0.32 14.08 -15.73
CA ASP A 216 1.51 14.43 -14.97
C ASP A 216 2.58 13.33 -14.96
N ILE A 217 2.48 12.31 -15.82
CA ILE A 217 3.44 11.19 -15.85
C ILE A 217 4.91 11.61 -15.84
N ASN A 218 5.25 12.76 -16.45
CA ASN A 218 6.62 13.29 -16.49
C ASN A 218 7.18 13.70 -15.11
N ILE A 219 6.35 13.92 -14.09
CA ILE A 219 6.82 14.12 -12.70
C ILE A 219 6.94 12.80 -11.94
N ILE A 220 6.23 11.76 -12.39
CA ILE A 220 6.18 10.44 -11.77
C ILE A 220 7.33 9.57 -12.29
N ILE A 221 7.64 9.64 -13.59
CA ILE A 221 8.65 8.81 -14.26
C ILE A 221 10.00 9.51 -14.35
N HIS A 222 11.06 8.84 -13.92
CA HIS A 222 12.43 9.35 -13.96
C HIS A 222 13.32 8.66 -15.01
N GLY A 223 12.77 7.72 -15.77
CA GLY A 223 13.35 7.19 -17.01
C GLY A 223 12.59 7.69 -18.25
N GLY A 224 12.27 6.80 -19.18
CA GLY A 224 11.53 7.13 -20.39
C GLY A 224 10.22 6.35 -20.57
N LEU A 225 9.30 6.95 -21.32
CA LEU A 225 8.13 6.29 -21.86
C LEU A 225 8.55 5.39 -23.04
N LYS A 226 8.22 4.09 -22.98
CA LYS A 226 8.60 3.06 -23.95
C LYS A 226 7.34 2.40 -24.55
N PRO A 227 6.63 3.06 -25.48
CA PRO A 227 5.51 2.44 -26.16
C PRO A 227 5.99 1.24 -26.99
N GLN A 228 5.36 0.07 -26.80
CA GLN A 228 5.58 -1.11 -27.62
C GLN A 228 4.84 -0.97 -28.95
N ALA A 229 5.43 -1.52 -30.02
CA ALA A 229 4.79 -1.57 -31.31
C ALA A 229 3.67 -2.63 -31.29
N VAL A 230 2.51 -2.30 -31.87
CA VAL A 230 1.42 -3.27 -32.04
C VAL A 230 1.95 -4.45 -32.84
N THR A 231 2.09 -5.60 -32.19
CA THR A 231 2.34 -6.85 -32.90
C THR A 231 0.99 -7.33 -33.41
N VAL A 232 0.65 -6.98 -34.65
CA VAL A 232 -0.51 -7.55 -35.33
C VAL A 232 -0.24 -9.05 -35.47
N ILE A 233 -0.91 -9.86 -34.66
CA ILE A 233 -0.92 -11.32 -34.74
C ILE A 233 -1.97 -11.79 -35.73
#